data_AF-A0A9W3SJK6-F1
#
_entry.id   AF-A0A9W3SJK6-F1
#
_cell.length_a   1.000
_cell.length_b   1.000
_cell.length_c   1.000
_cell.angle_alpha   90.00
_cell.angle_beta   90.00
_cell.angle_gamma   90.00
#
_symmetry.space_group_name_H-M   'P 1'
#
loop_
_entity.id
_entity.type
_entity.pdbx_description
1 polymer ?
#
loop_
_entity_poly.entity_id
_entity_poly.type
_entity_poly.pdbx_seq_one_letter_code
_entity_poly.pdbx_strand_id
1 'polypeptide(L)' 'MNKKEQEKFHLMEWIILISDTNPCLLEKLSNEEIEKNYLKSIEKVTKEIPIYFKKS' A
#
# COMPACT_ATOMS: atom_id res chain seq x y z
N MET A 1 9.61 -5.44 -18.58
CA MET A 1 9.12 -4.51 -17.56
C MET A 1 10.29 -3.67 -17.09
N ASN A 2 10.18 -2.35 -17.13
CA ASN A 2 11.24 -1.48 -16.61
C ASN A 2 11.23 -1.50 -15.06
N LYS A 3 12.31 -1.07 -14.41
CA LYS A 3 12.42 -1.10 -12.94
C LYS A 3 11.30 -0.32 -12.22
N LYS A 4 10.87 0.82 -12.76
CA LYS A 4 9.79 1.65 -12.17
C LYS A 4 8.42 0.98 -12.29
N GLU A 5 8.17 0.27 -13.38
CA GLU A 5 6.92 -0.50 -13.54
C GLU A 5 6.87 -1.67 -12.57
N GLN A 6 8.01 -2.33 -12.33
CA GLN A 6 8.10 -3.40 -11.34
C GLN A 6 7.88 -2.89 -9.91
N GLU A 7 8.48 -1.74 -9.58
CA GLU A 7 8.27 -1.07 -8.30
C GLU A 7 6.80 -0.69 -8.09
N LYS A 8 6.15 -0.11 -9.11
CA LYS A 8 4.71 0.19 -9.08
C LYS A 8 3.89 -1.06 -8.77
N PHE A 9 4.18 -2.17 -9.45
CA PHE A 9 3.46 -3.43 -9.26
C PHE A 9 3.59 -3.95 -7.83
N HIS A 10 4.80 -3.97 -7.27
CA HIS A 10 5.01 -4.40 -5.89
C HIS A 10 4.29 -3.51 -4.87
N LEU A 11 4.29 -2.19 -5.07
CA LEU A 11 3.54 -1.28 -4.21
C LEU A 11 2.02 -1.55 -4.28
N MET A 12 1.50 -1.87 -5.47
CA MET A 12 0.10 -2.26 -5.64
C MET A 12 -0.22 -3.55 -4.86
N GLU A 13 0.63 -4.57 -4.93
CA GLU A 13 0.47 -5.81 -4.16
C GLU A 13 0.35 -5.53 -2.65
N TRP A 14 1.24 -4.68 -2.13
CA TRP A 14 1.18 -4.27 -0.72
C TRP A 14 -0.10 -3.52 -0.36
N ILE A 15 -0.55 -2.60 -1.20
CA ILE A 15 -1.79 -1.85 -0.97
C ILE A 15 -3.00 -2.79 -0.95
N ILE A 16 -3.09 -3.75 -1.88
CA ILE A 16 -4.16 -4.73 -1.94
C ILE A 16 -4.19 -5.56 -0.65
N LEU A 17 -3.03 -6.05 -0.21
CA LEU A 17 -2.89 -6.87 0.99
C LEU A 17 -3.27 -6.11 2.27
N ILE A 18 -2.90 -4.83 2.36
CA ILE A 18 -3.11 -4.03 3.58
C ILE A 18 -4.50 -3.41 3.65
N SER A 19 -5.00 -2.90 2.53
CA SER A 19 -6.15 -2.01 2.48
C SER A 19 -7.36 -2.59 1.73
N ASP A 20 -7.33 -3.88 1.37
CA ASP A 20 -8.38 -4.59 0.61
C ASP A 20 -8.91 -3.75 -0.58
N THR A 21 -7.97 -3.18 -1.33
CA THR A 21 -8.26 -2.23 -2.40
C THR A 21 -8.42 -2.98 -3.72
N ASN A 22 -9.42 -2.58 -4.52
CA ASN A 22 -9.65 -3.19 -5.83
C ASN A 22 -8.47 -2.91 -6.79
N PRO A 23 -7.81 -3.95 -7.35
CA PRO A 23 -6.66 -3.81 -8.25
C PRO A 23 -6.95 -2.93 -9.48
N CYS A 24 -8.17 -2.98 -10.03
CA CYS A 24 -8.57 -2.20 -11.20
C CYS A 24 -8.59 -0.68 -10.93
N LEU A 25 -8.70 -0.26 -9.67
CA LEU A 25 -8.60 1.15 -9.30
C LEU A 25 -7.14 1.60 -9.25
N LEU A 26 -6.24 0.72 -8.82
CA LEU A 26 -4.81 0.99 -8.71
C LEU A 26 -4.11 1.06 -10.07
N GLU A 27 -4.55 0.26 -11.04
CA GLU A 27 -3.98 0.29 -12.41
C GLU A 27 -4.10 1.65 -13.09
N LYS A 28 -5.16 2.41 -12.76
CA LYS A 28 -5.45 3.73 -13.33
C LYS A 28 -4.63 4.85 -12.70
N LEU A 29 -3.92 4.58 -11.60
CA LEU A 29 -3.15 5.56 -10.87
C LEU A 29 -1.75 5.74 -11.46
N SER A 30 -1.23 6.96 -11.36
CA SER A 30 0.18 7.26 -11.62
C SER A 30 1.09 6.64 -10.55
N ASN A 31 2.39 6.60 -10.82
CA ASN A 31 3.37 6.05 -9.86
C ASN A 31 3.36 6.84 -8.54
N GLU A 32 3.30 8.17 -8.60
CA GLU A 32 3.23 9.04 -7.40
C GLU A 32 1.97 8.77 -6.58
N GLU A 33 0.83 8.52 -7.23
CA GLU A 33 -0.41 8.18 -6.54
C GLU A 33 -0.36 6.80 -5.88
N ILE A 34 0.33 5.83 -6.50
CA ILE A 34 0.59 4.51 -5.91
C ILE A 34 1.48 4.64 -4.67
N GLU A 35 2.59 5.37 -4.75
CA GLU A 35 3.47 5.63 -3.61
C GLU A 35 2.71 6.29 -2.45
N LYS A 36 1.89 7.29 -2.74
CA LYS A 36 1.07 7.97 -1.73
C LYS A 36 0.04 7.04 -1.09
N ASN A 37 -0.61 6.16 -1.84
CA ASN A 37 -1.55 5.18 -1.30
C ASN A 37 -0.86 4.11 -0.45
N TYR A 38 0.34 3.69 -0.86
CA TYR A 38 1.15 2.78 -0.06
C TYR A 38 1.50 3.40 1.30
N LEU A 39 2.02 4.63 1.32
CA LEU A 39 2.36 5.33 2.57
C LEU A 39 1.14 5.50 3.50
N LYS A 40 -0.03 5.82 2.95
CA LYS A 40 -1.29 5.87 3.72
C LYS A 40 -1.69 4.51 4.29
N SER A 41 -1.52 3.44 3.52
CA SER A 41 -1.82 2.07 3.95
C SER A 41 -0.92 1.66 5.12
N ILE A 42 0.37 1.99 5.04
CA ILE A 42 1.33 1.78 6.14
C ILE A 42 0.98 2.63 7.36
N GLU A 43 0.62 3.91 7.18
CA GLU A 43 0.21 4.78 8.28
C GLU A 43 -1.01 4.23 9.02
N LYS A 44 -2.00 3.70 8.30
CA LYS A 44 -3.19 3.06 8.88
C LYS A 44 -2.78 1.88 9.77
N VAL A 45 -2.00 0.95 9.22
CA VAL A 45 -1.55 -0.25 9.94
C VAL A 45 -0.69 0.14 11.15
N THR A 46 0.26 1.05 11.00
CA THR A 46 1.16 1.48 12.09
C THR A 46 0.44 2.26 13.20
N LYS A 47 -0.74 2.84 12.94
CA LYS A 47 -1.61 3.43 13.97
C LYS A 47 -2.51 2.40 14.66
N GLU A 48 -2.82 1.28 14.01
CA GLU A 48 -3.63 0.19 14.57
C GLU A 48 -2.77 -0.81 15.38
N ILE A 49 -1.54 -1.06 14.94
CA ILE A 49 -0.55 -1.92 15.59
C ILE A 49 -0.22 -1.56 17.07
N PRO A 50 -0.13 -0.29 17.51
CA PRO A 50 0.20 0.07 18.88
C PRO A 50 -0.80 -0.46 19.92
N ILE A 51 -2.02 -0.81 19.48
CA ILE A 51 -3.05 -1.41 20.33
C ILE A 51 -2.70 -2.88 20.65
N TYR A 52 -2.05 -3.59 19.72
CA TYR A 52 -1.67 -4.99 19.89
C TYR A 52 -0.41 -5.18 20.74
N PHE A 53 0.56 -4.27 20.65
CA PHE A 53 1.81 -4.38 21.42
C PHE A 53 1.74 -3.80 22.84
N LYS A 54 0.67 -3.08 23.20
CA LYS A 54 0.46 -2.55 24.56
C LYS A 54 -0.16 -3.55 25.55
N LYS A 55 -0.49 -4.76 25.10
CA LYS A 55 -1.10 -5.82 25.94
C LYS A 55 -0.16 -7.00 26.26
N SER A 56 1.12 -6.92 25.92
CA SER A 56 2.14 -7.92 26.25
C SER A 56 2.95 -7.52 27.47
#